data_AF-A0A2G8LR07-F1
#
_entry.id   AF-A0A2G8LR07-F1
#
_cell.length_a   1.000
_cell.length_b   1.000
_cell.length_c   1.000
_cell.angle_alpha   90.00
_cell.angle_beta   90.00
_cell.angle_gamma   90.00
#
_symmetry.space_group_name_H-M   'P 1'
#
loop_
_entity.id
_entity.type
_entity.pdbx_description
1 polymer ?
#
loop_
_entity_poly.entity_id
_entity_poly.type
_entity_poly.pdbx_seq_one_letter_code
_entity_poly.pdbx_strand_id
1 'polypeptide(L)'
;MVCSEEQQSESGPLWGEASWILIGQALCSCGTPVYPLFITYVDDGVNNRAMGLYLGALFSTITIGSAMGYGIATLCLSLPSYLIYTDAYLPTSPDDPRWLGNWWLGFLIIGVLLFFVSIPLWFFPRFPRKTFVDEEEEDGDCKSDSSDDYVEAVTQGLKSLESEATHGFLHGLVLSVGRIVSNITVVCLILASTAIAGFIAGFQLFGAKYIQYEFSFDPDFASILFGLLLVPAGILGNIMGGYLVNRFAHERNDMAKMVVTCAAVCLILSPTLLFLGCKNNQVSCLTSLDDKNRYKCLFACDAFSRKQKQFTVDLLEYWTNAGEQISHR
;
A
#
# COMPACT_ATOMS: atom_id res chain seq x y z
N MET A 1 -22.72 -24.74 10.48
CA MET A 1 -24.06 -24.13 10.59
C MET A 1 -24.41 -23.53 9.24
N VAL A 2 -25.55 -23.92 8.65
CA VAL A 2 -26.06 -23.36 7.39
C VAL A 2 -27.02 -22.23 7.75
N CYS A 3 -26.87 -21.05 7.15
CA CYS A 3 -27.78 -19.92 7.40
C CYS A 3 -29.04 -20.03 6.54
N SER A 4 -30.16 -19.58 7.10
CA SER A 4 -31.38 -19.30 6.34
C SER A 4 -31.20 -18.01 5.55
N GLU A 5 -31.78 -17.94 4.35
CA GLU A 5 -31.83 -16.78 3.45
C GLU A 5 -32.36 -15.51 4.18
N GLU A 6 -33.22 -15.73 5.18
CA GLU A 6 -33.81 -14.70 6.03
C GLU A 6 -32.79 -14.05 6.99
N GLN A 7 -31.84 -14.83 7.54
CA GLN A 7 -30.78 -14.32 8.42
C GLN A 7 -29.75 -13.46 7.67
N GLN A 8 -29.59 -13.73 6.37
CA GLN A 8 -28.69 -12.99 5.49
C GLN A 8 -29.30 -11.64 5.07
N SER A 9 -30.62 -11.60 4.91
CA SER A 9 -31.41 -10.37 4.69
C SER A 9 -31.37 -9.43 5.90
N GLU A 10 -31.53 -9.96 7.13
CA GLU A 10 -31.48 -9.16 8.38
C GLU A 10 -30.08 -8.60 8.72
N SER A 11 -29.03 -9.21 8.17
CA SER A 11 -27.66 -8.76 8.43
C SER A 11 -27.41 -7.35 7.90
N GLY A 12 -28.14 -6.92 6.85
CA GLY A 12 -28.12 -5.58 6.30
C GLY A 12 -26.72 -5.06 5.92
N PRO A 13 -26.61 -3.92 5.23
CA PRO A 13 -25.29 -3.33 4.99
C PRO A 13 -24.77 -2.67 6.28
N LEU A 14 -23.62 -3.11 6.81
CA LEU A 14 -22.97 -2.47 7.98
C LEU A 14 -22.22 -1.17 7.59
N TRP A 15 -22.82 -0.32 6.74
CA TRP A 15 -22.19 0.93 6.27
C TRP A 15 -21.81 1.88 7.42
N GLY A 16 -22.60 1.91 8.49
CA GLY A 16 -22.31 2.73 9.68
C GLY A 16 -20.98 2.35 10.33
N GLU A 17 -20.72 1.05 10.48
CA GLU A 17 -19.47 0.55 11.08
C GLU A 17 -18.29 0.67 10.10
N ALA A 18 -18.53 0.37 8.82
CA ALA A 18 -17.51 0.50 7.78
C ALA A 18 -17.09 1.96 7.55
N SER A 19 -17.97 2.93 7.83
CA SER A 19 -17.68 4.36 7.62
C SER A 19 -16.47 4.84 8.42
N TRP A 20 -16.26 4.36 9.65
CA TRP A 20 -15.11 4.73 10.47
C TRP A 20 -13.79 4.24 9.87
N ILE A 21 -13.78 3.06 9.27
CA ILE A 21 -12.62 2.51 8.57
C ILE A 21 -12.32 3.36 7.33
N LEU A 22 -13.35 3.73 6.56
CA LEU A 22 -13.18 4.58 5.38
C LEU A 22 -12.64 5.97 5.73
N ILE A 23 -13.15 6.59 6.79
CA ILE A 23 -12.65 7.87 7.31
C ILE A 23 -11.19 7.73 7.74
N GLY A 24 -10.85 6.66 8.47
CA GLY A 24 -9.47 6.37 8.85
C GLY A 24 -8.53 6.23 7.65
N GLN A 25 -8.92 5.49 6.61
CA GLN A 25 -8.13 5.34 5.38
C GLN A 25 -7.97 6.67 4.62
N ALA A 26 -9.02 7.50 4.59
CA ALA A 26 -8.95 8.83 4.01
C ALA A 26 -7.96 9.73 4.75
N LEU A 27 -7.98 9.73 6.08
CA LEU A 27 -7.03 10.49 6.91
C LEU A 27 -5.59 10.01 6.72
N CYS A 28 -5.37 8.69 6.71
CA CYS A 28 -4.04 8.12 6.40
C CYS A 28 -3.53 8.58 5.03
N SER A 29 -4.44 8.70 4.04
CA SER A 29 -4.08 9.13 2.69
C SER A 29 -3.62 10.59 2.61
N CYS A 30 -3.99 11.45 3.57
CA CYS A 30 -3.46 12.81 3.66
C CYS A 30 -1.96 12.86 3.94
N GLY A 31 -1.39 11.80 4.53
CA GLY A 31 0.05 11.66 4.78
C GLY A 31 0.87 11.15 3.58
N THR A 32 0.20 10.63 2.54
CA THR A 32 0.86 10.08 1.33
C THR A 32 1.80 11.03 0.59
N PRO A 33 1.59 12.37 0.56
CA PRO A 33 2.51 13.30 -0.11
C PRO A 33 3.95 13.24 0.40
N VAL A 34 4.22 12.68 1.60
CA VAL A 34 5.57 12.42 2.09
C VAL A 34 6.39 11.59 1.09
N TYR A 35 5.75 10.67 0.37
CA TYR A 35 6.42 9.81 -0.59
C TYR A 35 7.01 10.57 -1.80
N PRO A 36 6.23 11.31 -2.61
CA PRO A 36 6.80 12.09 -3.70
C PRO A 36 7.74 13.20 -3.20
N LEU A 37 7.47 13.81 -2.04
CA LEU A 37 8.37 14.81 -1.45
C LEU A 37 9.75 14.24 -1.10
N PHE A 38 9.79 13.01 -0.60
CA PHE A 38 11.05 12.33 -0.32
C PHE A 38 11.82 12.00 -1.60
N ILE A 39 11.13 11.56 -2.66
CA ILE A 39 11.75 11.31 -3.97
C ILE A 39 12.38 12.60 -4.51
N THR A 40 11.66 13.72 -4.51
CA THR A 40 12.21 15.01 -4.98
C THR A 40 13.37 15.48 -4.12
N TYR A 41 13.33 15.26 -2.81
CA TYR A 41 14.44 15.59 -1.93
C TYR A 41 15.72 14.82 -2.28
N VAL A 42 15.60 13.53 -2.59
CA VAL A 42 16.73 12.69 -3.01
C VAL A 42 17.21 13.12 -4.40
N ASP A 43 16.31 13.40 -5.33
CA ASP A 43 16.62 13.86 -6.70
C ASP A 43 17.43 15.17 -6.68
N ASP A 44 17.05 16.12 -5.82
CA ASP A 44 17.74 17.40 -5.68
C ASP A 44 19.13 17.29 -5.02
N GLY A 45 19.38 16.21 -4.28
CA GLY A 45 20.59 16.01 -3.47
C GLY A 45 21.60 15.01 -4.02
N VAL A 46 21.23 14.19 -5.01
CA VAL A 46 22.04 13.08 -5.54
C VAL A 46 22.40 13.33 -7.00
N ASN A 47 23.58 12.90 -7.43
CA ASN A 47 23.96 12.95 -8.84
C ASN A 47 23.01 12.07 -9.68
N ASN A 48 22.55 12.61 -10.82
CA ASN A 48 21.70 11.92 -11.82
C ASN A 48 22.16 10.50 -12.14
N ARG A 49 23.49 10.25 -12.18
CA ARG A 49 24.02 8.91 -12.43
C ARG A 49 23.63 7.93 -11.32
N ALA A 50 23.87 8.30 -10.06
CA ALA A 50 23.58 7.45 -8.90
C ALA A 50 22.09 7.36 -8.54
N MET A 51 21.24 8.26 -9.07
CA MET A 51 19.82 8.35 -8.72
C MET A 51 19.06 7.02 -8.87
N GLY A 52 19.36 6.25 -9.92
CA GLY A 52 18.77 4.92 -10.12
C GLY A 52 18.99 3.97 -8.94
N LEU A 53 20.18 3.95 -8.35
CA LEU A 53 20.50 3.11 -7.18
C LEU A 53 19.76 3.58 -5.92
N TYR A 54 19.68 4.90 -5.70
CA TYR A 54 18.94 5.46 -4.57
C TYR A 54 17.44 5.15 -4.66
N LEU A 55 16.84 5.29 -5.85
CA LEU A 55 15.45 4.92 -6.09
C LEU A 55 15.23 3.40 -5.91
N GLY A 56 16.15 2.56 -6.39
CA GLY A 56 16.09 1.11 -6.20
C GLY A 56 16.13 0.71 -4.72
N ALA A 57 16.96 1.37 -3.92
CA ALA A 57 17.01 1.18 -2.47
C ALA A 57 15.71 1.68 -1.80
N LEU A 58 15.22 2.86 -2.18
CA LEU A 58 13.98 3.45 -1.67
C LEU A 58 12.79 2.53 -1.91
N PHE A 59 12.55 2.07 -3.15
CA PHE A 59 11.43 1.17 -3.46
C PHE A 59 11.56 -0.18 -2.76
N SER A 60 12.79 -0.68 -2.54
CA SER A 60 13.02 -1.88 -1.73
C SER A 60 12.56 -1.72 -0.30
N THR A 61 12.80 -0.56 0.34
CA THR A 61 12.31 -0.31 1.71
C THR A 61 10.79 -0.34 1.80
N ILE A 62 10.07 0.07 0.75
CA ILE A 62 8.60 -0.02 0.68
C ILE A 62 8.17 -1.48 0.67
N THR A 63 8.79 -2.32 -0.15
CA THR A 63 8.49 -3.75 -0.21
C THR A 63 8.76 -4.45 1.13
N ILE A 64 9.86 -4.09 1.80
CA ILE A 64 10.17 -4.58 3.16
C ILE A 64 9.09 -4.12 4.16
N GLY A 65 8.69 -2.84 4.09
CA GLY A 65 7.63 -2.30 4.92
C GLY A 65 6.31 -3.03 4.75
N SER A 66 5.92 -3.37 3.51
CA SER A 66 4.74 -4.19 3.24
C SER A 66 4.85 -5.57 3.89
N ALA A 67 6.00 -6.25 3.77
CA ALA A 67 6.21 -7.56 4.38
C ALA A 67 6.14 -7.52 5.92
N MET A 68 6.75 -6.50 6.53
CA MET A 68 6.65 -6.26 7.97
C MET A 68 5.20 -5.97 8.40
N GLY A 69 4.46 -5.18 7.62
CA GLY A 69 3.06 -4.89 7.85
C GLY A 69 2.19 -6.15 7.84
N TYR A 70 2.38 -7.04 6.86
CA TYR A 70 1.72 -8.35 6.85
C TYR A 70 2.07 -9.18 8.07
N GLY A 71 3.34 -9.26 8.46
CA GLY A 71 3.77 -9.99 9.65
C GLY A 71 3.12 -9.46 10.94
N ILE A 72 3.12 -8.14 11.14
CA ILE A 72 2.46 -7.49 12.28
C ILE A 72 0.95 -7.78 12.26
N ALA A 73 0.31 -7.68 11.10
CA ALA A 73 -1.11 -7.97 10.95
C ALA A 73 -1.43 -9.44 11.29
N THR A 74 -0.64 -10.39 10.80
CA THR A 74 -0.78 -11.81 11.13
C THR A 74 -0.65 -12.04 12.62
N LEU A 75 0.38 -11.48 13.27
CA LEU A 75 0.56 -11.60 14.72
C LEU A 75 -0.62 -11.02 15.50
N CYS A 76 -1.13 -9.86 15.10
CA CYS A 76 -2.29 -9.24 15.75
C CYS A 76 -3.56 -10.07 15.57
N LEU A 77 -3.78 -10.66 14.39
CA LEU A 77 -4.93 -11.52 14.12
C LEU A 77 -4.83 -12.88 14.81
N SER A 78 -3.62 -13.37 15.09
CA SER A 78 -3.39 -14.57 15.90
C SER A 78 -3.62 -14.34 17.39
N LEU A 79 -3.84 -13.11 17.84
CA LEU A 79 -4.26 -12.80 19.21
C LEU A 79 -5.78 -12.62 19.27
N PRO A 80 -6.45 -13.13 20.33
CA PRO A 80 -7.89 -12.97 20.47
C PRO A 80 -8.23 -11.51 20.77
N SER A 81 -9.32 -11.00 20.22
CA SER A 81 -9.78 -9.62 20.45
C SER A 81 -10.18 -9.34 21.91
N TYR A 82 -10.48 -10.37 22.69
CA TYR A 82 -10.98 -10.31 24.06
C TYR A 82 -9.88 -10.57 25.11
N LEU A 83 -8.73 -9.89 24.99
CA LEU A 83 -7.54 -10.06 25.84
C LEU A 83 -7.80 -10.01 27.37
N ILE A 84 -8.94 -9.45 27.82
CA ILE A 84 -9.28 -9.19 29.23
C ILE A 84 -10.41 -10.10 29.75
N TYR A 85 -11.15 -10.80 28.87
CA TYR A 85 -12.29 -11.63 29.25
C TYR A 85 -12.05 -13.10 28.92
N THR A 86 -11.86 -13.93 29.95
CA THR A 86 -11.74 -15.38 29.82
C THR A 86 -13.03 -16.06 30.27
N ASP A 87 -14.07 -16.00 29.44
CA ASP A 87 -15.24 -16.87 29.60
C ASP A 87 -14.95 -18.26 29.02
N ALA A 88 -15.41 -19.31 29.70
CA ALA A 88 -15.21 -20.71 29.28
C ALA A 88 -15.81 -21.06 27.90
N TYR A 89 -16.65 -20.18 27.33
CA TYR A 89 -17.30 -20.36 26.02
C TYR A 89 -16.57 -19.70 24.85
N LEU A 90 -15.47 -18.99 25.12
CA LEU A 90 -14.69 -18.29 24.10
C LEU A 90 -13.65 -19.21 23.44
N PRO A 91 -13.46 -19.10 22.12
CA PRO A 91 -12.59 -19.99 21.35
C PRO A 91 -11.10 -19.78 21.65
N THR A 92 -10.42 -20.74 22.27
CA THR A 92 -9.01 -20.63 22.63
C THR A 92 -8.02 -20.81 21.45
N SER A 93 -8.47 -21.26 20.28
CA SER A 93 -7.63 -21.45 19.08
C SER A 93 -8.16 -20.67 17.86
N PRO A 94 -7.29 -20.13 16.99
CA PRO A 94 -7.65 -19.57 15.68
C PRO A 94 -8.41 -20.51 14.75
N ASP A 95 -8.37 -21.82 15.01
CA ASP A 95 -9.07 -22.83 14.19
C ASP A 95 -10.60 -22.83 14.41
N ASP A 96 -11.09 -22.19 15.48
CA ASP A 96 -12.52 -22.09 15.73
C ASP A 96 -13.11 -20.99 14.82
N PRO A 97 -14.18 -21.27 14.05
CA PRO A 97 -14.83 -20.27 13.19
C PRO A 97 -15.43 -19.07 13.94
N ARG A 98 -15.45 -19.09 15.28
CA ARG A 98 -15.86 -17.97 16.12
C ARG A 98 -14.68 -17.08 16.54
N TRP A 99 -13.46 -17.41 16.10
CA TRP A 99 -12.26 -16.64 16.39
C TRP A 99 -12.35 -15.24 15.78
N LEU A 100 -12.23 -14.23 16.63
CA LEU A 100 -12.12 -12.83 16.23
C LEU A 100 -10.72 -12.36 16.59
N GLY A 101 -9.86 -12.28 15.58
CA GLY A 101 -8.50 -11.77 15.74
C GLY A 101 -8.50 -10.28 16.09
N ASN A 102 -7.45 -9.84 16.77
CA ASN A 102 -7.30 -8.45 17.21
C ASN A 102 -6.86 -7.52 16.05
N TRP A 103 -7.76 -7.31 15.09
CA TRP A 103 -7.50 -6.60 13.83
C TRP A 103 -7.15 -5.11 14.01
N TRP A 104 -7.61 -4.47 15.08
CA TRP A 104 -7.37 -3.04 15.32
C TRP A 104 -5.99 -2.75 15.93
N LEU A 105 -5.40 -3.74 16.62
CA LEU A 105 -4.12 -3.58 17.33
C LEU A 105 -2.97 -3.18 16.38
N GLY A 106 -2.98 -3.71 15.16
CA GLY A 106 -1.98 -3.37 14.15
C GLY A 106 -1.95 -1.87 13.82
N PHE A 107 -3.10 -1.21 13.75
CA PHE A 107 -3.18 0.24 13.49
C PHE A 107 -2.56 1.06 14.63
N LEU A 108 -2.77 0.66 15.88
CA LEU A 108 -2.18 1.34 17.03
C LEU A 108 -0.66 1.17 17.06
N ILE A 109 -0.16 -0.05 16.84
CA ILE A 109 1.28 -0.32 16.80
C ILE A 109 1.95 0.52 15.71
N ILE A 110 1.40 0.51 14.49
CA ILE A 110 1.94 1.28 13.36
C ILE A 110 1.84 2.79 13.63
N GLY A 111 0.72 3.27 14.18
CA GLY A 111 0.54 4.68 14.52
C GLY A 111 1.56 5.19 15.54
N VAL A 112 1.84 4.41 16.58
CA VAL A 112 2.88 4.75 17.58
C VAL A 112 4.28 4.74 16.95
N LEU A 113 4.60 3.76 16.12
CA LEU A 113 5.88 3.71 15.41
C LEU A 113 6.06 4.92 14.49
N LEU A 114 5.02 5.29 13.71
CA LEU A 114 5.05 6.47 12.85
C LEU A 114 5.22 7.77 13.64
N PHE A 115 4.59 7.89 14.81
CA PHE A 115 4.80 9.03 15.70
C PHE A 115 6.28 9.16 16.10
N PHE A 116 6.92 8.07 16.53
CA PHE A 116 8.34 8.11 16.88
C PHE A 116 9.25 8.38 15.69
N VAL A 117 8.92 7.89 14.49
CA VAL A 117 9.67 8.19 13.25
C VAL A 117 9.51 9.64 12.81
N SER A 118 8.39 10.29 13.13
CA SER A 118 8.18 11.71 12.80
C SER A 118 9.12 12.65 13.57
N ILE A 119 9.56 12.27 14.77
CA ILE A 119 10.47 13.07 15.61
C ILE A 119 11.83 13.30 14.94
N PRO A 120 12.61 12.27 14.53
CA PRO A 120 13.89 12.47 13.84
C PRO A 120 13.72 13.14 12.48
N LEU A 121 12.61 12.91 11.76
CA LEU A 121 12.32 13.59 10.50
C LEU A 121 12.17 15.10 10.67
N TRP A 122 11.73 15.57 11.85
CA TRP A 122 11.63 17.00 12.12
C TRP A 122 12.99 17.71 12.19
N PHE A 123 14.04 16.96 12.55
CA PHE A 123 15.43 17.47 12.57
C PHE A 123 16.12 17.34 11.21
N PHE A 124 15.46 16.77 10.20
CA PHE A 124 16.06 16.59 8.89
C PHE A 124 16.23 17.95 8.18
N PRO A 125 17.37 18.20 7.51
CA PRO A 125 17.62 19.48 6.88
C PRO A 125 16.62 19.71 5.74
N ARG A 126 15.97 20.88 5.75
CA ARG A 126 14.93 21.27 4.78
C ARG A 126 15.39 21.19 3.33
N PHE A 127 16.68 21.39 3.09
CA PHE A 127 17.27 21.32 1.76
C PHE A 127 18.44 20.35 1.79
N PRO A 128 18.56 19.48 0.77
CA PRO A 128 19.77 18.69 0.62
C PRO A 128 20.93 19.65 0.36
N ARG A 129 22.06 19.48 1.07
CA ARG A 129 23.28 20.20 0.71
C ARG A 129 23.72 19.68 -0.65
N LYS A 130 23.61 20.50 -1.70
CA LYS A 130 24.25 20.21 -2.98
C LYS A 130 25.75 20.12 -2.73
N THR A 131 26.27 18.90 -2.76
CA THR A 131 27.71 18.67 -2.70
C THR A 131 28.20 18.91 -4.13
N PHE A 132 28.54 20.16 -4.46
CA PHE A 132 29.12 20.53 -5.75
C PHE A 132 30.55 19.96 -5.85
N VAL A 133 30.67 18.76 -6.43
CA VAL A 133 31.91 18.07 -6.84
C VAL A 133 31.44 17.04 -7.88
N ASP A 134 31.63 17.06 -9.21
CA ASP A 134 32.42 17.79 -10.23
C ASP A 134 31.54 17.75 -11.53
N GLU A 135 31.66 18.58 -12.58
CA GLU A 135 32.78 18.71 -13.54
C GLU A 135 32.66 20.02 -14.35
N GLU A 136 33.83 20.58 -14.69
CA GLU A 136 34.16 21.61 -15.68
C GLU A 136 33.99 23.10 -15.30
N GLU A 137 35.02 23.60 -14.60
CA GLU A 137 35.60 24.92 -14.85
C GLU A 137 35.97 25.07 -16.33
N GLU A 138 35.22 25.89 -17.06
CA GLU A 138 35.82 26.81 -18.04
C GLU A 138 35.19 28.20 -17.89
N ASP A 139 36.03 29.07 -17.34
CA ASP A 139 36.13 30.51 -17.55
C ASP A 139 35.16 31.48 -16.83
N GLY A 140 35.77 32.40 -16.09
CA GLY A 140 35.17 33.69 -15.72
C GLY A 140 34.63 33.81 -14.29
N ASP A 141 35.51 34.18 -13.37
CA ASP A 141 35.26 35.09 -12.23
C ASP A 141 33.81 35.16 -11.72
N CYS A 142 33.42 34.28 -10.79
CA CYS A 142 32.33 34.57 -9.87
C CYS A 142 32.65 34.01 -8.49
N LYS A 143 32.44 34.89 -7.51
CA LYS A 143 32.76 34.74 -6.09
C LYS A 143 32.07 33.52 -5.48
N SER A 144 32.67 33.06 -4.40
CA SER A 144 32.08 32.13 -3.43
C SER A 144 30.72 32.63 -2.94
N ASP A 145 29.63 32.30 -3.64
CA ASP A 145 28.27 32.57 -3.18
C ASP A 145 27.86 31.46 -2.21
N SER A 146 27.84 31.90 -0.95
CA SER A 146 27.30 31.24 0.22
C SER A 146 25.94 30.62 -0.05
N SER A 147 25.71 29.47 0.59
CA SER A 147 24.44 28.74 0.67
C SER A 147 23.22 29.60 1.05
N ASP A 148 23.45 30.80 1.57
CA ASP A 148 22.45 31.78 1.97
C ASP A 148 21.71 32.40 0.77
N ASP A 149 22.34 32.58 -0.39
CA ASP A 149 21.69 33.21 -1.57
C ASP A 149 20.64 32.31 -2.24
N TYR A 150 20.87 31.00 -2.28
CA TYR A 150 19.87 30.04 -2.77
C TYR A 150 18.66 29.97 -1.82
N VAL A 151 18.92 29.99 -0.51
CA VAL A 151 17.87 29.99 0.52
C VAL A 151 17.07 31.29 0.46
N GLU A 152 17.72 32.43 0.23
CA GLU A 152 17.06 33.73 0.11
C GLU A 152 16.21 33.86 -1.18
N ALA A 153 16.71 33.38 -2.32
CA ALA A 153 15.95 33.33 -3.58
C ALA A 153 14.70 32.45 -3.51
N VAL A 154 14.80 31.27 -2.86
CA VAL A 154 13.65 30.37 -2.66
C VAL A 154 12.69 30.92 -1.60
N THR A 155 13.20 31.57 -0.56
CA THR A 155 12.38 32.25 0.46
C THR A 155 11.61 33.44 -0.13
N GLN A 156 12.22 34.18 -1.07
CA GLN A 156 11.53 35.19 -1.87
C GLN A 156 10.49 34.57 -2.82
N GLY A 157 10.78 33.42 -3.43
CA GLY A 157 9.80 32.66 -4.22
C GLY A 157 8.59 32.23 -3.38
N LEU A 158 8.81 31.72 -2.17
CA LEU A 158 7.77 31.37 -1.20
C LEU A 158 6.97 32.59 -0.72
N LYS A 159 7.63 33.71 -0.42
CA LYS A 159 6.95 34.97 -0.04
C LYS A 159 6.15 35.57 -1.19
N SER A 160 6.59 35.39 -2.45
CA SER A 160 5.83 35.81 -3.63
C SER A 160 4.56 34.98 -3.85
N LEU A 161 4.57 33.70 -3.44
CA LEU A 161 3.39 32.83 -3.41
C LEU A 161 2.44 33.16 -2.25
N GLU A 162 2.97 33.73 -1.16
CA GLU A 162 2.21 34.12 0.03
C GLU A 162 1.48 35.46 -0.14
N SER A 163 2.04 36.39 -0.95
CA SER A 163 1.53 37.76 -1.05
C SER A 163 0.41 37.97 -2.08
N GLU A 164 0.17 37.06 -3.02
CA GLU A 164 -0.94 37.21 -3.99
C GLU A 164 -1.54 35.87 -4.42
N ALA A 165 -2.67 35.56 -3.77
CA ALA A 165 -3.78 34.73 -4.21
C ALA A 165 -3.55 33.22 -4.35
N THR A 166 -4.34 32.48 -3.58
CA THR A 166 -4.80 31.12 -3.92
C THR A 166 -5.19 30.99 -5.39
N HIS A 167 -5.75 32.06 -5.99
CA HIS A 167 -6.03 32.14 -7.43
C HIS A 167 -4.77 32.09 -8.32
N GLY A 168 -3.68 32.76 -7.98
CA GLY A 168 -2.41 32.70 -8.72
C GLY A 168 -1.77 31.32 -8.66
N PHE A 169 -1.81 30.69 -7.48
CA PHE A 169 -1.36 29.31 -7.30
C PHE A 169 -2.24 28.30 -8.06
N LEU A 170 -3.57 28.37 -7.92
CA LEU A 170 -4.51 27.50 -8.65
C LEU A 170 -4.38 27.67 -10.17
N HIS A 171 -4.26 28.91 -10.65
CA HIS A 171 -4.04 29.18 -12.07
C HIS A 171 -2.71 28.59 -12.57
N GLY A 172 -1.62 28.76 -11.80
CA GLY A 172 -0.34 28.13 -12.10
C GLY A 172 -0.38 26.60 -12.09
N LEU A 173 -1.11 26.00 -11.14
CA LEU A 173 -1.33 24.57 -11.04
C LEU A 173 -2.11 24.05 -12.26
N VAL A 174 -3.26 24.64 -12.57
CA VAL A 174 -4.10 24.24 -13.72
C VAL A 174 -3.34 24.38 -15.03
N LEU A 175 -2.56 25.45 -15.20
CA LEU A 175 -1.74 25.64 -16.38
C LEU A 175 -0.65 24.56 -16.50
N SER A 176 0.01 24.22 -15.39
CA SER A 176 1.05 23.19 -15.34
C SER A 176 0.49 21.80 -15.62
N VAL A 177 -0.63 21.45 -15.00
CA VAL A 177 -1.38 20.21 -15.28
C VAL A 177 -1.82 20.18 -16.75
N GLY A 178 -2.34 21.29 -17.28
CA GLY A 178 -2.72 21.40 -18.68
C GLY A 178 -1.56 21.13 -19.64
N ARG A 179 -0.36 21.64 -19.35
CA ARG A 179 0.86 21.35 -20.13
C ARG A 179 1.28 19.89 -20.06
N ILE A 180 1.22 19.28 -18.87
CA ILE A 180 1.54 17.86 -18.65
C ILE A 180 0.59 16.97 -19.47
N VAL A 181 -0.72 17.23 -19.41
CA VAL A 181 -1.75 16.45 -20.11
C VAL A 181 -1.72 16.70 -21.63
N SER A 182 -1.21 17.85 -22.08
CA SER A 182 -1.07 18.14 -23.51
C SER A 182 0.12 17.41 -24.16
N ASN A 183 1.09 16.91 -23.38
CA ASN A 183 2.24 16.20 -23.91
C ASN A 183 1.95 14.70 -24.02
N ILE A 184 1.74 14.22 -25.25
CA ILE A 184 1.42 12.81 -25.55
C ILE A 184 2.41 11.83 -24.93
N THR A 185 3.70 12.16 -24.88
CA THR A 185 4.74 11.28 -24.32
C THR A 185 4.53 11.10 -22.82
N VAL A 186 4.24 12.19 -22.11
CA VAL A 186 4.00 12.15 -20.67
C VAL A 186 2.71 11.41 -20.36
N VAL A 187 1.64 11.64 -21.14
CA VAL A 187 0.37 10.91 -21.00
C VAL A 187 0.59 9.40 -21.23
N CYS A 188 1.31 9.01 -22.26
CA CYS A 188 1.63 7.59 -22.51
C CYS A 188 2.43 6.97 -21.36
N LEU A 189 3.40 7.67 -20.79
CA LEU A 189 4.18 7.20 -19.64
C LEU A 189 3.31 7.06 -18.38
N ILE A 190 2.39 7.99 -18.13
CA ILE A 190 1.44 7.91 -17.01
C ILE A 190 0.49 6.72 -17.19
N LEU A 191 -0.06 6.53 -18.40
CA LEU A 191 -0.93 5.39 -18.71
C LEU A 191 -0.21 4.06 -18.54
N ALA A 192 1.02 3.94 -19.04
CA ALA A 192 1.85 2.74 -18.86
C ALA A 192 2.14 2.47 -17.37
N SER A 193 2.54 3.50 -16.62
CA SER A 193 2.81 3.39 -15.19
C SER A 193 1.55 2.98 -14.40
N THR A 194 0.40 3.54 -14.77
CA THR A 194 -0.90 3.20 -14.15
C THR A 194 -1.30 1.75 -14.45
N ALA A 195 -1.09 1.28 -15.69
CA ALA A 195 -1.36 -0.10 -16.06
C ALA A 195 -0.48 -1.09 -15.28
N ILE A 196 0.82 -0.78 -15.13
CA ILE A 196 1.75 -1.59 -14.34
C ILE A 196 1.34 -1.59 -12.85
N ALA A 197 1.02 -0.42 -12.29
CA ALA A 197 0.57 -0.31 -10.90
C ALA A 197 -0.73 -1.10 -10.66
N GLY A 198 -1.69 -1.03 -11.60
CA GLY A 198 -2.92 -1.81 -11.55
C GLY A 198 -2.68 -3.32 -11.61
N PHE A 199 -1.76 -3.77 -12.48
CA PHE A 199 -1.34 -5.17 -12.53
C PHE A 199 -0.74 -5.63 -11.21
N ILE A 200 0.20 -4.85 -10.64
CA ILE A 200 0.84 -5.18 -9.35
C ILE A 200 -0.21 -5.22 -8.23
N ALA A 201 -1.10 -4.23 -8.14
CA ALA A 201 -2.14 -4.18 -7.11
C ALA A 201 -3.11 -5.37 -7.21
N GLY A 202 -3.57 -5.70 -8.43
CA GLY A 202 -4.41 -6.88 -8.67
C GLY A 202 -3.70 -8.18 -8.29
N PHE A 203 -2.43 -8.32 -8.69
CA PHE A 203 -1.63 -9.49 -8.37
C PHE A 203 -1.35 -9.61 -6.87
N GLN A 204 -1.08 -8.52 -6.15
CA GLN A 204 -0.91 -8.53 -4.69
C GLN A 204 -2.17 -8.98 -3.95
N LEU A 205 -3.35 -8.53 -4.39
CA LEU A 205 -4.61 -8.86 -3.74
C LEU A 205 -5.07 -10.29 -4.02
N PHE A 206 -4.89 -10.77 -5.26
CA PHE A 206 -5.46 -12.04 -5.71
C PHE A 206 -4.41 -13.13 -5.97
N GLY A 207 -3.13 -12.85 -5.92
CA GLY A 207 -2.07 -13.79 -6.31
C GLY A 207 -2.02 -15.06 -5.45
N ALA A 208 -2.14 -14.92 -4.12
CA ALA A 208 -2.24 -16.08 -3.23
C ALA A 208 -3.51 -16.93 -3.52
N LYS A 209 -4.63 -16.27 -3.82
CA LYS A 209 -5.88 -16.95 -4.21
C LYS A 209 -5.75 -17.66 -5.56
N TYR A 210 -5.07 -17.03 -6.51
CA TYR A 210 -4.75 -17.65 -7.79
C TYR A 210 -3.93 -18.93 -7.57
N ILE A 211 -2.89 -18.90 -6.74
CA ILE A 211 -2.12 -20.11 -6.39
C ILE A 211 -3.01 -21.17 -5.72
N GLN A 212 -3.86 -20.75 -4.78
CA GLN A 212 -4.78 -21.64 -4.07
C GLN A 212 -5.72 -22.37 -5.04
N TYR A 213 -6.37 -21.64 -5.95
CA TYR A 213 -7.39 -22.21 -6.84
C TYR A 213 -6.78 -22.99 -8.01
N GLU A 214 -5.74 -22.46 -8.63
CA GLU A 214 -5.17 -23.01 -9.87
C GLU A 214 -4.24 -24.20 -9.59
N PHE A 215 -3.52 -24.20 -8.46
CA PHE A 215 -2.63 -25.29 -8.06
C PHE A 215 -3.20 -26.19 -6.97
N SER A 216 -4.43 -25.90 -6.51
CA SER A 216 -5.12 -26.71 -5.50
C SER A 216 -4.36 -26.86 -4.19
N PHE A 217 -3.56 -25.84 -3.83
CA PHE A 217 -2.87 -25.78 -2.55
C PHE A 217 -3.78 -25.30 -1.43
N ASP A 218 -3.45 -25.70 -0.20
CA ASP A 218 -4.12 -25.21 0.99
C ASP A 218 -3.96 -23.68 1.11
N PRO A 219 -5.00 -22.95 1.59
CA PRO A 219 -4.96 -21.49 1.67
C PRO A 219 -3.76 -20.93 2.44
N ASP A 220 -3.36 -21.61 3.52
CA ASP A 220 -2.25 -21.18 4.38
C ASP A 220 -0.91 -21.36 3.65
N PHE A 221 -0.71 -22.53 3.03
CA PHE A 221 0.50 -22.81 2.26
C PHE A 221 0.62 -21.89 1.04
N ALA A 222 -0.46 -21.66 0.30
CA ALA A 222 -0.48 -20.77 -0.85
C ALA A 222 -0.12 -19.32 -0.47
N SER A 223 -0.64 -18.83 0.66
CA SER A 223 -0.36 -17.47 1.15
C SER A 223 1.09 -17.30 1.61
N ILE A 224 1.64 -18.29 2.32
CA ILE A 224 3.04 -18.28 2.75
C ILE A 224 3.96 -18.36 1.54
N LEU A 225 3.69 -19.26 0.60
CA LEU A 225 4.48 -19.42 -0.63
C LEU A 225 4.46 -18.13 -1.45
N PHE A 226 3.29 -17.52 -1.60
CA PHE A 226 3.14 -16.24 -2.32
C PHE A 226 3.99 -15.13 -1.68
N GLY A 227 3.90 -14.96 -0.35
CA GLY A 227 4.69 -13.98 0.37
C GLY A 227 6.21 -14.23 0.26
N LEU A 228 6.63 -15.49 0.39
CA LEU A 228 8.04 -15.90 0.32
C LEU A 228 8.63 -15.69 -1.08
N LEU A 229 7.85 -15.82 -2.14
CA LEU A 229 8.31 -15.56 -3.50
C LEU A 229 8.28 -14.07 -3.84
N LEU A 230 7.18 -13.39 -3.53
CA LEU A 230 6.95 -12.02 -3.99
C LEU A 230 7.86 -11.00 -3.28
N VAL A 231 8.05 -11.13 -1.96
CA VAL A 231 8.81 -10.14 -1.19
C VAL A 231 10.29 -10.11 -1.62
N PRO A 232 11.03 -11.23 -1.63
CA PRO A 232 12.41 -11.23 -2.10
C PRO A 232 12.52 -10.86 -3.58
N ALA A 233 11.61 -11.35 -4.44
CA ALA A 233 11.61 -10.99 -5.85
C ALA A 233 11.41 -9.49 -6.07
N GLY A 234 10.53 -8.84 -5.31
CA GLY A 234 10.32 -7.40 -5.35
C GLY A 234 11.56 -6.61 -4.93
N ILE A 235 12.20 -7.00 -3.82
CA ILE A 235 13.43 -6.34 -3.32
C ILE A 235 14.57 -6.50 -4.33
N LEU A 236 14.82 -7.73 -4.81
CA LEU A 236 15.85 -7.99 -5.80
C LEU A 236 15.56 -7.27 -7.12
N GLY A 237 14.31 -7.24 -7.56
CA GLY A 237 13.87 -6.55 -8.77
C GLY A 237 14.09 -5.03 -8.69
N ASN A 238 13.76 -4.41 -7.55
CA ASN A 238 13.97 -2.98 -7.32
C ASN A 238 15.46 -2.61 -7.31
N ILE A 239 16.30 -3.36 -6.60
CA ILE A 239 17.75 -3.13 -6.55
C ILE A 239 18.37 -3.35 -7.94
N MET A 240 18.01 -4.45 -8.60
CA MET A 240 18.50 -4.78 -9.94
C MET A 240 18.08 -3.73 -10.96
N GLY A 241 16.83 -3.26 -10.92
CA GLY A 241 16.34 -2.19 -11.79
C GLY A 241 17.12 -0.89 -11.60
N GLY A 242 17.35 -0.48 -10.35
CA GLY A 242 18.18 0.68 -10.03
C GLY A 242 19.62 0.54 -10.51
N TYR A 243 20.21 -0.65 -10.34
CA TYR A 243 21.55 -0.95 -10.83
C TYR A 243 21.65 -0.92 -12.35
N LEU A 244 20.69 -1.53 -13.06
CA LEU A 244 20.66 -1.54 -14.52
C LEU A 244 20.54 -0.12 -15.09
N VAL A 245 19.68 0.73 -14.50
CA VAL A 245 19.54 2.13 -14.93
C VAL A 245 20.85 2.89 -14.74
N ASN A 246 21.46 2.80 -13.56
CA ASN A 246 22.75 3.45 -13.28
C ASN A 246 23.89 2.93 -14.18
N ARG A 247 23.83 1.66 -14.61
CA ARG A 247 24.89 1.04 -15.42
C ARG A 247 24.74 1.27 -16.92
N PHE A 248 23.52 1.29 -17.44
CA PHE A 248 23.26 1.24 -18.89
C PHE A 248 22.52 2.47 -19.42
N ALA A 249 21.83 3.24 -18.58
CA ALA A 249 20.93 4.29 -19.03
C ALA A 249 21.56 5.69 -18.90
N HIS A 250 22.63 5.94 -19.67
CA HIS A 250 23.35 7.22 -19.63
C HIS A 250 22.62 8.32 -20.40
N GLU A 251 21.97 7.97 -21.51
CA GLU A 251 21.19 8.88 -22.33
C GLU A 251 19.68 8.61 -22.23
N ARG A 252 18.88 9.62 -22.60
CA ARG A 252 17.40 9.51 -22.65
C ARG A 252 16.93 8.38 -23.56
N ASN A 253 17.63 8.15 -24.67
CA ASN A 253 17.32 7.07 -25.60
C ASN A 253 17.55 5.70 -24.97
N ASP A 254 18.58 5.54 -24.14
CA ASP A 254 18.87 4.26 -23.50
C ASP A 254 17.87 3.95 -22.38
N MET A 255 17.47 4.96 -21.61
CA MET A 255 16.34 4.83 -20.67
C MET A 255 15.06 4.38 -21.39
N ALA A 256 14.72 5.00 -22.53
CA ALA A 256 13.54 4.64 -23.29
C ALA A 256 13.61 3.20 -23.82
N LYS A 257 14.75 2.78 -24.39
CA LYS A 257 14.96 1.40 -24.85
C LYS A 257 14.80 0.40 -23.71
N MET A 258 15.35 0.69 -22.53
CA MET A 258 15.24 -0.19 -21.38
C MET A 258 13.80 -0.36 -20.92
N VAL A 259 13.04 0.74 -20.81
CA VAL A 259 11.61 0.70 -20.46
C VAL A 259 10.81 -0.14 -21.46
N VAL A 260 11.00 0.10 -22.76
CA VAL A 260 10.29 -0.66 -23.81
C VAL A 260 10.66 -2.14 -23.77
N THR A 261 11.94 -2.45 -23.57
CA THR A 261 12.42 -3.85 -23.49
C THR A 261 11.84 -4.56 -22.27
N CYS A 262 11.87 -3.94 -21.09
CA CYS A 262 11.25 -4.48 -19.88
C CYS A 262 9.74 -4.66 -20.05
N ALA A 263 9.04 -3.68 -20.62
CA ALA A 263 7.60 -3.78 -20.87
C ALA A 263 7.27 -4.93 -21.83
N ALA A 264 8.05 -5.11 -22.90
CA ALA A 264 7.88 -6.23 -23.82
C ALA A 264 8.09 -7.58 -23.15
N VAL A 265 9.14 -7.71 -22.32
CA VAL A 265 9.39 -8.93 -21.53
C VAL A 265 8.23 -9.22 -20.58
N CYS A 266 7.73 -8.22 -19.85
CA CYS A 266 6.57 -8.38 -18.98
C CYS A 266 5.32 -8.84 -19.76
N LEU A 267 5.03 -8.23 -20.91
CA LEU A 267 3.89 -8.60 -21.75
C LEU A 267 3.99 -10.02 -22.31
N ILE A 268 5.21 -10.51 -22.59
CA ILE A 268 5.43 -11.88 -23.08
C ILE A 268 5.32 -12.89 -21.93
N LEU A 269 5.79 -12.54 -20.73
CA LEU A 269 5.78 -13.45 -19.58
C LEU A 269 4.42 -13.54 -18.90
N SER A 270 3.66 -12.44 -18.79
CA SER A 270 2.38 -12.43 -18.07
C SER A 270 1.35 -13.48 -18.55
N PRO A 271 1.17 -13.75 -19.86
CA PRO A 271 0.25 -14.78 -20.34
C PRO A 271 0.64 -16.20 -19.91
N THR A 272 1.89 -16.47 -19.55
CA THR A 272 2.30 -17.81 -19.10
C THR A 272 1.56 -18.24 -17.84
N LEU A 273 1.17 -17.28 -16.98
CA LEU A 273 0.30 -17.52 -15.82
C LEU A 273 -1.09 -18.05 -16.23
N LEU A 274 -1.58 -17.76 -17.43
CA LEU A 274 -2.88 -18.29 -17.87
C LEU A 274 -2.82 -19.75 -18.33
N PHE A 275 -1.63 -20.25 -18.66
CA PHE A 275 -1.45 -21.60 -19.21
C PHE A 275 -0.82 -22.59 -18.21
N LEU A 276 -0.32 -22.07 -17.08
CA LEU A 276 0.23 -22.87 -15.99
C LEU A 276 -0.86 -23.14 -14.96
N GLY A 277 -1.26 -24.41 -14.81
CA GLY A 277 -2.25 -24.81 -13.82
C GLY A 277 -2.34 -26.31 -13.63
N CYS A 278 -2.94 -26.71 -12.51
CA CYS A 278 -3.31 -28.10 -12.25
C CYS A 278 -4.76 -28.34 -12.64
N LYS A 279 -5.20 -29.61 -12.60
CA LYS A 279 -6.62 -29.91 -12.78
C LYS A 279 -7.39 -29.32 -11.60
N ASN A 280 -8.21 -28.30 -11.86
CA ASN A 280 -8.97 -27.60 -10.83
C ASN A 280 -9.77 -28.55 -9.92
N ASN A 281 -9.77 -28.25 -8.62
CA ASN A 281 -10.55 -28.95 -7.62
C ASN A 281 -12.05 -28.93 -7.97
N GLN A 282 -12.73 -30.06 -7.79
CA GLN A 282 -14.19 -30.10 -7.86
C GLN A 282 -14.76 -29.31 -6.68
N VAL A 283 -15.22 -28.09 -6.95
CA VAL A 283 -16.00 -27.32 -5.98
C VAL A 283 -17.27 -28.11 -5.70
N SER A 284 -17.42 -28.63 -4.47
CA SER A 284 -18.47 -29.57 -4.05
C SER A 284 -19.91 -29.00 -4.05
N CYS A 285 -20.20 -28.01 -4.89
CA CYS A 285 -21.51 -27.38 -5.04
C CYS A 285 -21.94 -27.17 -6.51
N LEU A 286 -21.08 -27.47 -7.50
CA LEU A 286 -21.44 -27.34 -8.92
C LEU A 286 -21.56 -28.68 -9.65
N THR A 287 -21.10 -29.79 -9.06
CA THR A 287 -20.99 -31.08 -9.78
C THR A 287 -21.40 -32.34 -9.01
N SER A 288 -21.72 -32.29 -7.71
CA SER A 288 -22.27 -33.44 -7.00
C SER A 288 -23.80 -33.35 -6.87
N LEU A 289 -24.49 -34.06 -7.76
CA LEU A 289 -25.92 -34.35 -7.60
C LEU A 289 -26.05 -35.39 -6.48
N ASP A 290 -26.86 -35.09 -5.45
CA ASP A 290 -27.39 -36.09 -4.52
C ASP A 290 -28.19 -37.14 -5.33
N ASP A 291 -28.44 -38.35 -4.79
CA ASP A 291 -29.23 -39.43 -5.42
C ASP A 291 -30.68 -39.00 -5.82
N LYS A 292 -31.06 -37.75 -5.49
CA LYS A 292 -32.32 -37.08 -5.84
C LYS A 292 -32.16 -35.86 -6.75
N ASN A 293 -31.02 -35.66 -7.43
CA ASN A 293 -30.75 -34.51 -8.31
C ASN A 293 -30.94 -33.14 -7.64
N ARG A 294 -30.51 -32.97 -6.39
CA ARG A 294 -30.58 -31.67 -5.69
C ARG A 294 -29.18 -31.13 -5.37
N TYR A 295 -28.93 -29.87 -5.72
CA TYR A 295 -27.73 -29.14 -5.31
C TYR A 295 -27.77 -28.93 -3.79
N LYS A 296 -26.80 -29.50 -3.06
CA LYS A 296 -26.66 -29.27 -1.62
C LYS A 296 -25.49 -28.33 -1.41
N CYS A 297 -25.76 -27.02 -1.41
CA CYS A 297 -24.73 -26.04 -1.14
C CYS A 297 -24.40 -26.02 0.36
N LEU A 298 -23.24 -26.55 0.74
CA LEU A 298 -22.68 -26.41 2.08
C LEU A 298 -22.02 -25.03 2.19
N PHE A 299 -22.83 -23.97 2.30
CA PHE A 299 -22.32 -22.68 2.75
C PHE A 299 -22.07 -22.77 4.26
N ALA A 300 -20.81 -22.87 4.66
CA ALA A 300 -20.43 -22.61 6.05
C ALA A 300 -20.70 -21.12 6.30
N CYS A 301 -21.75 -20.84 7.07
CA CYS A 301 -22.07 -19.48 7.44
C CYS A 301 -20.98 -18.98 8.40
N ASP A 302 -20.26 -17.93 8.02
CA ASP A 302 -19.25 -17.33 8.86
C ASP A 302 -19.94 -16.71 10.10
N ALA A 303 -19.70 -17.30 11.27
CA ALA A 303 -20.26 -16.84 12.54
C ALA A 303 -19.77 -15.43 12.91
N PHE A 304 -18.74 -14.96 12.21
CA PHE A 304 -18.08 -13.67 12.33
C PHE A 304 -19.03 -12.48 12.20
N SER A 305 -19.91 -12.45 11.19
CA SER A 305 -20.76 -11.28 10.93
C SER A 305 -21.83 -11.05 12.02
N ARG A 306 -22.42 -12.12 12.57
CA ARG A 306 -23.42 -12.03 13.65
C ARG A 306 -22.80 -11.64 14.99
N LYS A 307 -21.61 -12.18 15.31
CA LYS A 307 -20.92 -11.85 16.56
C LYS A 307 -20.26 -10.47 16.51
N GLN A 308 -19.79 -10.02 15.35
CA GLN A 308 -19.26 -8.66 15.21
C GLN A 308 -20.35 -7.62 15.46
N LYS A 309 -21.55 -7.81 14.89
CA LYS A 309 -22.71 -6.93 15.10
C LYS A 309 -23.19 -6.92 16.56
N GLN A 310 -23.19 -8.08 17.23
CA GLN A 310 -23.48 -8.16 18.66
C GLN A 310 -22.38 -7.49 19.51
N PHE A 311 -21.11 -7.70 19.17
CA PHE A 311 -19.97 -7.10 19.87
C PHE A 311 -19.90 -5.58 19.69
N THR A 312 -20.23 -5.03 18.52
CA THR A 312 -20.33 -3.57 18.33
C THR A 312 -21.51 -2.98 19.09
N VAL A 313 -22.64 -3.67 19.17
CA VAL A 313 -23.79 -3.26 20.01
C VAL A 313 -23.41 -3.30 21.49
N ASP A 314 -22.77 -4.38 21.96
CA ASP A 314 -22.35 -4.53 23.35
C ASP A 314 -21.24 -3.50 23.73
N LEU A 315 -20.32 -3.18 22.81
CA LEU A 315 -19.34 -2.10 22.99
C LEU A 315 -20.00 -0.72 23.02
N LEU A 316 -20.95 -0.45 22.11
CA LEU A 316 -21.69 0.81 22.09
C LEU A 316 -22.49 1.01 23.39
N GLU A 317 -23.19 -0.03 23.86
CA GLU A 317 -23.90 0.00 25.15
C GLU A 317 -22.94 0.20 26.34
N TYR A 318 -21.77 -0.43 26.31
CA TYR A 318 -20.75 -0.25 27.35
C TYR A 318 -20.19 1.18 27.38
N TRP A 319 -19.88 1.77 26.22
CA TRP A 319 -19.38 3.15 26.14
C TRP A 319 -20.44 4.20 26.46
N THR A 320 -21.72 3.96 26.13
CA THR A 320 -22.82 4.85 26.56
C THR A 320 -23.05 4.78 28.07
N ASN A 321 -23.01 3.58 28.66
CA ASN A 321 -23.17 3.40 30.11
C ASN A 321 -21.96 3.93 30.91
N ALA A 322 -20.75 3.81 30.36
CA ALA A 322 -19.54 4.41 30.93
C ALA A 322 -19.56 5.94 30.87
N GLY A 323 -20.16 6.53 29.83
CA GLY A 323 -20.39 7.97 29.71
C GLY A 323 -21.39 8.51 30.74
N GLU A 324 -22.48 7.80 31.01
CA GLU A 324 -23.47 8.17 32.04
C GLU A 324 -22.91 8.09 33.47
N GLN A 325 -22.01 7.14 33.76
CA GLN A 325 -21.33 7.04 35.05
C GLN A 325 -20.36 8.21 35.33
N ILE A 326 -19.85 8.86 34.28
CA ILE A 326 -18.98 10.04 34.40
C ILE A 326 -19.80 11.34 34.49
N SER A 327 -21.04 11.35 33.99
CA SER A 327 -21.95 12.51 34.08
C SER A 327 -22.65 12.66 35.45
N HIS A 328 -22.59 11.66 36.33
CA HIS A 328 -23.23 11.66 37.65
C HIS A 328 -22.25 11.70 38.83
N ARG A 329 -20.99 12.09 38.59
CA ARG A 329 -20.02 12.52 39.61
C ARG A 329 -19.59 13.95 39.37
#